data_AF-A0A3L8RX17-F1
#
_entry.id   AF-A0A3L8RX17-F1
#
_cell.length_a   1.000
_cell.length_b   1.000
_cell.length_c   1.000
_cell.angle_alpha   90.00
_cell.angle_beta   90.00
_cell.angle_gamma   90.00
#
_symmetry.space_group_name_H-M   'P 1'
#
loop_
_entity.id
_entity.type
_entity.pdbx_description
1 polymer ?
#
loop_
_entity_poly.entity_id
_entity_poly.type
_entity_poly.pdbx_seq_one_letter_code
_entity_poly.pdbx_strand_id
1 'polypeptide(L)'
;MMRALGYPRLISMENFHTPNFMLVSEVLLWLVKRYEPQSDIPGDVETEQDRVFFIKAVAQFMATKAHIKLNTKKLYQADGHAVKELLKVTSVLYGAMNTQGGERAQLPEEDSAKFKFDLGSKIADLKAARQLASEITSKGAVLYDLLGKEVELREARTESIGRPLEINEAEKVMKIAINSVLEEVQKTKDMLNNVALDEANLEAKIEKRKLELERSQKRLQTLQSVRIIIIIIIVPCQTSFEAFSQLSKPDGEGSSAPLVQEAANMLRLIQNRLKEEEQHLLKSGGKSSVNPQHRKMHIWHKRKQGAAEWAQHL
;
A
#
# COMPACT_ATOMS: atom_id res chain seq x y z
N MET A 1 -40.11 -42.80 -31.87
CA MET A 1 -40.06 -41.39 -31.42
C MET A 1 -39.85 -40.42 -32.58
N MET A 2 -38.79 -40.54 -33.41
CA MET A 2 -38.54 -39.63 -34.55
C MET A 2 -39.72 -39.47 -35.52
N ARG A 3 -40.35 -40.59 -35.95
CA ARG A 3 -41.55 -40.54 -36.82
C ARG A 3 -42.71 -39.79 -36.18
N ALA A 4 -42.91 -39.96 -34.88
CA ALA A 4 -43.99 -39.30 -34.15
C ALA A 4 -43.75 -37.78 -34.04
N LEU A 5 -42.48 -37.36 -33.93
CA LEU A 5 -42.10 -35.94 -33.96
C LEU A 5 -42.21 -35.30 -35.36
N GLY A 6 -42.52 -36.08 -36.40
CA GLY A 6 -42.67 -35.61 -37.78
C GLY A 6 -41.35 -35.57 -38.57
N TYR A 7 -40.33 -36.33 -38.17
CA TYR A 7 -39.10 -36.43 -38.95
C TYR A 7 -39.39 -37.17 -40.28
N PRO A 8 -39.04 -36.59 -41.45
CA PRO A 8 -39.53 -37.04 -42.75
C PRO A 8 -38.91 -38.35 -43.24
N ARG A 9 -37.69 -38.69 -42.80
CA ARG A 9 -36.95 -39.87 -43.24
C ARG A 9 -37.13 -41.03 -42.26
N LEU A 10 -37.31 -42.25 -42.76
CA LEU A 10 -37.33 -43.45 -41.92
C LEU A 10 -35.91 -43.77 -41.46
N ILE A 11 -35.72 -43.87 -40.14
CA ILE A 11 -34.45 -44.22 -39.51
C ILE A 11 -34.67 -45.43 -38.60
N SER A 12 -33.76 -46.39 -38.66
CA SER A 12 -33.69 -47.55 -37.79
C SER A 12 -32.31 -47.65 -37.13
N MET A 13 -32.17 -48.57 -36.17
CA MET A 13 -30.86 -48.90 -35.59
C MET A 13 -29.88 -49.44 -36.64
N GLU A 14 -30.38 -50.00 -37.75
CA GLU A 14 -29.54 -50.58 -38.79
C GLU A 14 -28.64 -49.53 -39.45
N ASN A 15 -29.13 -48.30 -39.57
CA ASN A 15 -28.43 -47.18 -40.19
C ASN A 15 -27.16 -46.73 -39.45
N PHE A 16 -26.92 -47.23 -38.22
CA PHE A 16 -25.80 -46.87 -37.36
C PHE A 16 -24.89 -48.06 -36.98
N HIS A 17 -25.01 -49.22 -37.67
CA HIS A 17 -24.03 -50.32 -37.51
C HIS A 17 -22.64 -49.91 -37.99
N THR A 18 -22.59 -49.06 -39.01
CA THR A 18 -21.38 -48.38 -39.46
C THR A 18 -21.51 -46.87 -39.20
N PRO A 19 -20.39 -46.16 -38.95
CA PRO A 19 -20.41 -44.72 -38.75
C PRO A 19 -21.08 -43.97 -39.91
N ASN A 20 -22.17 -43.25 -39.62
CA ASN A 20 -22.95 -42.50 -40.60
C ASN A 20 -23.12 -41.04 -40.15
N PHE A 21 -22.06 -40.26 -40.30
CA PHE A 21 -22.04 -38.87 -39.83
C PHE A 21 -23.06 -37.99 -40.55
N MET A 22 -23.28 -38.20 -41.84
CA MET A 22 -24.26 -37.44 -42.63
C MET A 22 -25.68 -37.60 -42.07
N LEU A 23 -26.03 -38.80 -41.63
CA LEU A 23 -27.32 -39.03 -41.00
C LEU A 23 -27.39 -38.36 -39.62
N VAL A 24 -26.31 -38.42 -38.83
CA VAL A 24 -26.26 -37.74 -37.52
C VAL A 24 -26.40 -36.23 -37.68
N SER A 25 -25.70 -35.61 -38.64
CA SER A 25 -25.78 -34.16 -38.86
C SER A 25 -27.16 -33.72 -39.34
N GLU A 26 -27.75 -34.47 -40.28
CA GLU A 26 -29.12 -34.24 -40.77
C GLU A 26 -30.13 -34.29 -39.61
N VAL A 27 -30.05 -35.33 -38.77
CA VAL A 27 -30.95 -35.51 -37.63
C VAL A 27 -30.74 -34.43 -36.58
N LEU A 28 -29.49 -34.10 -36.23
CA LEU A 28 -29.18 -33.06 -35.25
C LEU A 28 -29.68 -31.69 -35.71
N LEU A 29 -29.43 -31.32 -36.97
CA LEU A 29 -29.88 -30.05 -37.52
C LEU A 29 -31.41 -29.97 -37.51
N TRP A 30 -32.09 -31.07 -37.87
CA TRP A 30 -33.54 -31.13 -37.80
C TRP A 30 -34.08 -30.99 -36.37
N LEU A 31 -33.47 -31.68 -35.39
CA LEU A 31 -33.86 -31.61 -33.99
C LEU A 31 -33.66 -30.21 -33.41
N VAL A 32 -32.57 -29.52 -33.76
CA VAL A 32 -32.31 -28.14 -33.34
C VAL A 32 -33.35 -27.20 -33.94
N LYS A 33 -33.63 -27.27 -35.24
CA LYS A 33 -34.67 -26.46 -35.89
C LYS A 33 -36.07 -26.74 -35.34
N ARG A 34 -36.32 -27.97 -34.90
CA ARG A 34 -37.59 -28.35 -34.24
C ARG A 34 -37.71 -27.73 -32.85
N TYR A 35 -36.59 -27.52 -32.16
CA TYR A 35 -36.54 -26.83 -30.87
C TYR A 35 -36.63 -25.30 -31.02
N GLU A 36 -35.87 -24.71 -31.95
CA GLU A 36 -35.86 -23.27 -32.23
C GLU A 36 -35.74 -23.03 -33.75
N PRO A 37 -36.82 -22.60 -34.44
CA PRO A 37 -36.83 -22.47 -35.90
C PRO A 37 -35.82 -21.46 -36.46
N GLN A 38 -35.43 -20.46 -35.66
CA GLN A 38 -34.49 -19.39 -36.04
C GLN A 38 -33.04 -19.72 -35.67
N SER A 39 -32.72 -20.98 -35.33
CA SER A 39 -31.36 -21.38 -34.97
C SER A 39 -30.39 -21.22 -36.16
N ASP A 40 -29.35 -20.41 -35.98
CA ASP A 40 -28.28 -20.23 -36.95
C ASP A 40 -27.14 -21.23 -36.70
N ILE A 41 -27.38 -22.48 -37.08
CA ILE A 41 -26.35 -23.54 -37.04
C ILE A 41 -25.87 -23.79 -38.48
N PRO A 42 -24.55 -23.69 -38.75
CA PRO A 42 -23.99 -23.97 -40.06
C PRO A 42 -24.35 -25.39 -40.49
N GLY A 43 -24.89 -25.56 -41.71
CA GLY A 43 -25.31 -26.87 -42.22
C GLY A 43 -24.20 -27.64 -42.94
N ASP A 44 -23.06 -27.01 -43.22
CA ASP A 44 -21.97 -27.61 -43.97
C ASP A 44 -21.15 -28.56 -43.09
N VAL A 45 -20.89 -29.76 -43.61
CA VAL A 45 -20.21 -30.87 -42.93
C VAL A 45 -19.29 -31.66 -43.89
N GLU A 46 -18.92 -31.06 -45.02
CA GLU A 46 -18.10 -31.72 -46.03
C GLU A 46 -16.69 -32.03 -45.50
N THR A 47 -16.05 -31.06 -44.83
CA THR A 47 -14.70 -31.24 -44.27
C THR A 47 -14.72 -31.73 -42.81
N GLU A 48 -13.63 -32.38 -42.37
CA GLU A 48 -13.50 -32.80 -40.96
C GLU A 48 -13.57 -31.63 -39.99
N GLN A 49 -13.04 -30.46 -40.38
CA GLN A 49 -13.06 -29.26 -39.56
C GLN A 49 -14.50 -28.75 -39.38
N ASP A 50 -15.29 -28.74 -40.47
CA ASP A 50 -16.69 -28.33 -40.44
C ASP A 50 -17.53 -29.28 -39.60
N ARG A 51 -17.26 -30.59 -39.67
CA ARG A 51 -17.92 -31.59 -38.80
C ARG A 51 -17.66 -31.33 -37.32
N VAL A 52 -16.42 -31.02 -36.95
CA VAL A 52 -16.07 -30.70 -35.56
C VAL A 52 -16.74 -29.40 -35.11
N PHE A 53 -16.77 -28.39 -35.98
CA PHE A 53 -17.44 -27.11 -35.69
C PHE A 53 -18.95 -27.30 -35.52
N PHE A 54 -19.59 -28.02 -36.44
CA PHE A 54 -21.00 -28.39 -36.40
C PHE A 54 -21.38 -29.06 -35.07
N ILE A 55 -20.63 -30.11 -34.67
CA ILE A 55 -20.92 -30.85 -33.44
C ILE A 55 -20.76 -29.97 -32.19
N LYS A 56 -19.75 -29.09 -32.18
CA LYS A 56 -19.56 -28.12 -31.08
C LYS A 56 -20.71 -27.12 -31.02
N ALA A 57 -21.12 -26.57 -32.17
CA ALA A 57 -22.23 -25.62 -32.25
C ALA A 57 -23.54 -26.24 -31.77
N VAL A 58 -23.88 -27.45 -32.23
CA VAL A 58 -25.07 -28.18 -31.78
C VAL A 58 -25.02 -28.50 -30.29
N ALA A 59 -23.89 -29.02 -29.79
CA ALA A 59 -23.76 -29.34 -28.37
C ALA A 59 -23.86 -28.10 -27.47
N GLN A 60 -23.26 -26.97 -27.89
CA GLN A 60 -23.36 -25.69 -27.20
C GLN A 60 -24.80 -25.18 -27.19
N PHE A 61 -25.48 -25.22 -28.34
CA PHE A 61 -26.88 -24.83 -28.47
C PHE A 61 -27.77 -25.65 -27.53
N MET A 62 -27.67 -26.98 -27.58
CA MET A 62 -28.51 -27.86 -26.77
C MET A 62 -28.23 -27.71 -25.26
N ALA A 63 -26.98 -27.46 -24.86
CA ALA A 63 -26.63 -27.24 -23.46
C ALA A 63 -27.16 -25.89 -22.93
N THR A 64 -27.17 -24.85 -23.76
CA THR A 64 -27.53 -23.48 -23.36
C THR A 64 -29.02 -23.20 -23.45
N LYS A 65 -29.68 -23.69 -24.51
CA LYS A 65 -31.10 -23.40 -24.82
C LYS A 65 -32.05 -24.50 -24.38
N ALA A 66 -31.64 -25.76 -24.49
CA ALA A 66 -32.44 -26.93 -24.11
C ALA A 66 -32.03 -27.55 -22.78
N HIS A 67 -30.92 -27.09 -22.18
CA HIS A 67 -30.33 -27.69 -20.99
C HIS A 67 -30.03 -29.19 -21.12
N ILE A 68 -29.78 -29.67 -22.34
CA ILE A 68 -29.43 -31.05 -22.65
C ILE A 68 -27.94 -31.14 -22.94
N LYS A 69 -27.20 -31.83 -22.09
CA LYS A 69 -25.76 -32.04 -22.28
C LYS A 69 -25.51 -33.24 -23.19
N LEU A 70 -24.97 -32.97 -24.37
CA LEU A 70 -24.62 -33.98 -25.36
C LEU A 70 -23.12 -34.32 -25.31
N ASN A 71 -22.78 -35.58 -25.54
CA ASN A 71 -21.39 -36.03 -25.67
C ASN A 71 -20.92 -35.87 -27.12
N THR A 72 -20.09 -34.86 -27.37
CA THR A 72 -19.57 -34.52 -28.71
C THR A 72 -18.76 -35.65 -29.34
N LYS A 73 -17.99 -36.41 -28.55
CA LYS A 73 -17.21 -37.55 -29.06
C LYS A 73 -18.12 -38.65 -29.59
N LYS A 74 -19.18 -38.99 -28.85
CA LYS A 74 -20.16 -40.01 -29.28
C LYS A 74 -20.96 -39.57 -30.49
N LEU A 75 -21.33 -38.29 -30.57
CA LEU A 75 -21.99 -37.76 -31.77
C LEU A 75 -21.08 -37.82 -33.00
N TYR A 76 -19.80 -37.49 -32.85
CA TYR A 76 -18.83 -37.54 -33.95
C TYR A 76 -18.49 -38.97 -34.40
N GLN A 77 -18.50 -39.95 -33.48
CA GLN A 77 -18.35 -41.37 -33.82
C GLN A 77 -19.44 -41.88 -34.78
N ALA A 78 -20.61 -41.25 -34.75
CA ALA A 78 -21.72 -41.49 -35.68
C ALA A 78 -22.19 -42.94 -35.82
N ASP A 79 -21.95 -43.76 -34.79
CA ASP A 79 -22.36 -45.16 -34.68
C ASP A 79 -23.53 -45.30 -33.68
N GLY A 80 -23.80 -46.51 -33.20
CA GLY A 80 -24.81 -46.76 -32.16
C GLY A 80 -24.67 -45.91 -30.89
N HIS A 81 -23.48 -45.36 -30.58
CA HIS A 81 -23.30 -44.45 -29.44
C HIS A 81 -23.89 -43.06 -29.72
N ALA A 82 -23.86 -42.60 -30.97
CA ALA A 82 -24.50 -41.34 -31.38
C ALA A 82 -26.01 -41.42 -31.17
N VAL A 83 -26.62 -42.58 -31.44
CA VAL A 83 -28.06 -42.80 -31.24
C VAL A 83 -28.48 -42.55 -29.80
N LYS A 84 -27.68 -42.97 -28.81
CA LYS A 84 -27.95 -42.71 -27.38
C LYS A 84 -27.99 -41.21 -27.08
N GLU A 85 -27.15 -40.41 -27.72
CA GLU A 85 -27.14 -38.96 -27.57
C GLU A 85 -28.32 -38.29 -28.31
N LEU A 86 -28.66 -38.77 -29.52
CA LEU A 86 -29.85 -38.31 -30.27
C LEU A 86 -31.14 -38.57 -29.49
N LEU A 87 -31.25 -39.71 -28.80
CA LEU A 87 -32.41 -40.06 -27.98
C LEU A 87 -32.61 -39.12 -26.78
N LYS A 88 -31.56 -38.48 -26.24
CA LYS A 88 -31.70 -37.49 -25.16
C LYS A 88 -32.52 -36.29 -25.63
N VAL A 89 -32.24 -35.79 -26.84
CA VAL A 89 -32.98 -34.67 -27.43
C VAL A 89 -34.39 -35.10 -27.82
N THR A 90 -34.47 -36.25 -28.48
CA THR A 90 -35.73 -36.79 -29.01
C THR A 90 -36.72 -37.10 -27.89
N SER A 91 -36.27 -37.67 -26.77
CA SER A 91 -37.13 -38.01 -25.63
C SER A 91 -37.73 -36.79 -24.94
N VAL A 92 -36.95 -35.70 -24.80
CA VAL A 92 -37.46 -34.44 -24.26
C VAL A 92 -38.52 -33.82 -25.17
N LEU A 93 -38.24 -33.73 -26.47
CA LEU A 93 -39.20 -33.24 -27.46
C LEU A 93 -40.45 -34.12 -27.53
N TYR A 94 -40.27 -35.44 -27.48
CA TYR A 94 -41.38 -36.40 -27.53
C TYR A 94 -42.23 -36.35 -26.26
N GLY A 95 -41.62 -36.21 -25.08
CA GLY A 95 -42.32 -36.03 -23.81
C GLY A 95 -43.09 -34.71 -23.75
N ALA A 96 -42.55 -33.62 -24.29
CA ALA A 96 -43.25 -32.34 -24.42
C ALA A 96 -44.46 -32.44 -25.38
N MET A 97 -44.36 -33.27 -26.43
CA MET A 97 -45.46 -33.51 -27.36
C MET A 97 -46.55 -34.43 -26.77
N ASN A 98 -46.16 -35.45 -26.01
CA ASN A 98 -47.09 -36.39 -25.37
C ASN A 98 -47.67 -35.90 -24.03
N THR A 99 -47.15 -34.82 -23.42
CA THR A 99 -47.77 -34.24 -22.21
C THR A 99 -49.09 -33.50 -22.51
N GLN A 100 -49.45 -33.33 -23.78
CA GLN A 100 -50.81 -32.99 -24.20
C GLN A 100 -51.76 -34.21 -24.27
N GLY A 101 -51.27 -35.44 -24.03
CA GLY A 101 -52.06 -36.67 -24.01
C GLY A 101 -51.42 -37.75 -23.12
N GLY A 102 -51.74 -37.67 -21.82
CA GLY A 102 -51.50 -38.64 -20.73
C GLY A 102 -50.63 -39.88 -20.99
N GLU A 103 -49.45 -39.91 -20.37
CA GLU A 103 -48.96 -40.96 -19.44
C GLU A 103 -47.45 -40.75 -19.20
N ARG A 104 -47.09 -40.57 -17.92
CA ARG A 104 -45.74 -40.25 -17.47
C ARG A 104 -44.88 -41.52 -17.54
N ALA A 105 -44.15 -41.72 -18.64
CA ALA A 105 -43.17 -42.78 -18.74
C ALA A 105 -42.09 -42.58 -17.64
N GLN A 106 -42.06 -43.51 -16.70
CA GLN A 106 -41.02 -43.62 -15.68
C GLN A 106 -39.69 -43.95 -16.37
N LEU A 107 -38.79 -42.97 -16.44
CA LEU A 107 -37.39 -43.21 -16.77
C LEU A 107 -36.65 -43.64 -15.49
N PRO A 108 -35.66 -44.55 -15.58
CA PRO A 108 -34.92 -45.02 -14.41
C PRO A 108 -34.18 -43.86 -13.76
N GLU A 109 -34.34 -43.72 -12.45
CA GLU A 109 -33.45 -42.92 -11.61
C GLU A 109 -32.03 -43.49 -11.69
N GLU A 110 -31.18 -42.87 -12.50
CA GLU A 110 -29.75 -42.88 -12.23
C GLU A 110 -29.24 -41.44 -12.12
N ASP A 111 -28.72 -41.14 -10.94
CA ASP A 111 -27.87 -39.97 -10.62
C ASP A 111 -28.51 -38.57 -10.65
N SER A 112 -29.67 -38.40 -9.99
CA SER A 112 -30.18 -37.08 -9.59
C SER A 112 -29.26 -36.33 -8.59
N ALA A 113 -28.22 -36.97 -8.05
CA ALA A 113 -27.33 -36.38 -7.05
C ALA A 113 -26.12 -35.61 -7.64
N LYS A 114 -25.95 -35.54 -8.97
CA LYS A 114 -24.83 -34.80 -9.62
C LYS A 114 -25.21 -33.44 -10.20
N PHE A 115 -26.48 -33.05 -10.18
CA PHE A 115 -26.91 -31.70 -10.58
C PHE A 115 -26.85 -30.72 -9.41
N LYS A 116 -25.63 -30.46 -8.91
CA LYS A 116 -25.38 -29.16 -8.26
C LYS A 116 -25.40 -28.13 -9.38
N PHE A 117 -26.57 -27.53 -9.61
CA PHE A 117 -26.69 -26.30 -10.37
C PHE A 117 -25.82 -25.28 -9.64
N ASP A 118 -24.60 -25.08 -10.14
CA ASP A 118 -23.62 -24.21 -9.51
C ASP A 118 -24.00 -22.76 -9.79
N LEU A 119 -25.09 -22.31 -9.15
CA LEU A 119 -25.59 -20.95 -9.22
C LEU A 119 -24.48 -19.97 -8.80
N GLY A 120 -23.59 -20.39 -7.90
CA GLY A 120 -22.43 -19.63 -7.44
C GLY A 120 -21.51 -19.17 -8.57
N SER A 121 -21.22 -20.03 -9.56
CA SER A 121 -20.34 -19.66 -10.68
C SER A 121 -20.99 -18.69 -11.67
N LYS A 122 -22.30 -18.82 -11.92
CA LYS A 122 -23.04 -17.95 -12.86
C LYS A 122 -23.58 -16.66 -12.24
N ILE A 123 -23.66 -16.56 -10.90
CA ILE A 123 -24.06 -15.33 -10.21
C ILE A 123 -23.05 -14.20 -10.50
N ALA A 124 -21.75 -14.53 -10.58
CA ALA A 124 -20.71 -13.57 -10.94
C ALA A 124 -20.95 -13.02 -12.35
N ASP A 125 -21.23 -13.90 -13.33
CA ASP A 125 -21.52 -13.50 -14.70
C ASP A 125 -22.80 -12.68 -14.81
N LEU A 126 -23.85 -13.02 -14.04
CA LEU A 126 -25.09 -12.23 -13.99
C LEU A 126 -24.88 -10.83 -13.40
N LYS A 127 -24.03 -10.72 -12.36
CA LYS A 127 -23.65 -9.41 -11.80
C LYS A 127 -22.83 -8.60 -12.80
N ALA A 128 -21.87 -9.23 -13.48
CA ALA A 128 -21.08 -8.59 -14.53
C ALA A 128 -21.96 -8.14 -15.70
N ALA A 129 -22.90 -8.97 -16.16
CA ALA A 129 -23.83 -8.62 -17.22
C ALA A 129 -24.73 -7.44 -16.85
N ARG A 130 -25.23 -7.39 -15.60
CA ARG A 130 -26.02 -6.24 -15.11
C ARG A 130 -25.19 -4.96 -15.03
N GLN A 131 -23.93 -5.07 -14.58
CA GLN A 131 -23.01 -3.95 -14.52
C GLN A 131 -22.71 -3.42 -15.93
N LEU A 132 -22.40 -4.30 -16.88
CA LEU A 132 -22.17 -3.94 -18.28
C LEU A 132 -23.41 -3.31 -18.92
N ALA A 133 -24.61 -3.80 -18.64
CA ALA A 133 -25.85 -3.18 -19.14
C ALA A 133 -26.04 -1.74 -18.61
N SER A 134 -25.70 -1.51 -17.34
CA SER A 134 -25.70 -0.16 -16.75
C SER A 134 -24.65 0.74 -17.40
N GLU A 135 -23.46 0.21 -17.67
CA GLU A 135 -22.38 0.93 -18.35
C GLU A 135 -22.73 1.26 -19.80
N ILE A 136 -23.33 0.34 -20.54
CA ILE A 136 -23.82 0.58 -21.92
C ILE A 136 -24.80 1.75 -21.92
N THR A 137 -25.74 1.78 -20.97
CA THR A 137 -26.73 2.86 -20.87
C THR A 137 -26.06 4.20 -20.55
N SER A 138 -25.14 4.21 -19.57
CA SER A 138 -24.37 5.41 -19.20
C SER A 138 -23.49 5.92 -20.33
N LYS A 139 -22.72 5.03 -20.98
CA LYS A 139 -21.87 5.36 -22.12
C LYS A 139 -22.69 5.80 -23.33
N GLY A 140 -23.85 5.20 -23.55
CA GLY A 140 -24.80 5.61 -24.59
C GLY A 140 -25.30 7.04 -24.37
N ALA A 141 -25.67 7.40 -23.14
CA ALA A 141 -26.06 8.77 -22.80
C ALA A 141 -24.90 9.76 -23.02
N VAL A 142 -23.70 9.44 -22.53
CA VAL A 142 -22.51 10.27 -22.76
C VAL A 142 -22.20 10.43 -24.24
N LEU A 143 -22.31 9.35 -25.02
CA LEU A 143 -22.08 9.39 -26.46
C LEU A 143 -23.13 10.25 -27.17
N TYR A 144 -24.40 10.15 -26.79
CA TYR A 144 -25.47 10.99 -27.32
C TYR A 144 -25.17 12.48 -27.07
N ASP A 145 -24.80 12.84 -25.85
CA ASP A 145 -24.46 14.23 -25.49
C ASP A 145 -23.21 14.73 -26.26
N LEU A 146 -22.20 13.87 -26.43
CA LEU A 146 -20.99 14.21 -27.18
C LEU A 146 -21.27 14.38 -28.68
N LEU A 147 -22.06 13.48 -29.28
CA LEU A 147 -22.46 13.59 -30.68
C LEU A 147 -23.35 14.81 -30.93
N GLY A 148 -24.21 15.18 -29.97
CA GLY A 148 -25.00 16.41 -30.04
C GLY A 148 -24.15 17.68 -30.12
N LYS A 149 -22.95 17.66 -29.51
CA LYS A 149 -21.97 18.76 -29.55
C LYS A 149 -21.03 18.70 -30.76
N GLU A 150 -21.07 17.65 -31.58
CA GLU A 150 -20.09 17.45 -32.64
C GLU A 150 -20.09 18.59 -33.66
N VAL A 151 -21.24 19.21 -33.94
CA VAL A 151 -21.33 20.34 -34.89
C VAL A 151 -20.50 21.53 -34.38
N GLU A 152 -20.71 21.94 -33.13
CA GLU A 152 -19.97 23.03 -32.48
C GLU A 152 -18.49 22.67 -32.32
N LEU A 153 -18.20 21.44 -31.87
CA LEU A 153 -16.83 20.96 -31.67
C LEU A 153 -16.05 20.87 -32.99
N ARG A 154 -16.73 20.53 -34.09
CA ARG A 154 -16.12 20.47 -35.42
C ARG A 154 -15.78 21.85 -35.93
N GLU A 155 -16.67 22.82 -35.76
CA GLU A 155 -16.42 24.22 -36.11
C GLU A 155 -15.26 24.79 -35.29
N ALA A 156 -15.30 24.66 -33.96
CA ALA A 156 -14.24 25.10 -33.07
C ALA A 156 -12.88 24.45 -33.37
N ARG A 157 -12.88 23.15 -33.72
CA ARG A 157 -11.67 22.44 -34.17
C ARG A 157 -11.15 22.99 -35.48
N THR A 158 -12.03 23.23 -36.45
CA THR A 158 -11.64 23.77 -37.77
C THR A 158 -11.10 25.19 -37.64
N GLU A 159 -11.71 26.02 -36.79
CA GLU A 159 -11.21 27.35 -36.46
C GLU A 159 -9.84 27.29 -35.77
N SER A 160 -9.67 26.39 -34.80
CA SER A 160 -8.41 26.22 -34.06
C SER A 160 -7.27 25.70 -34.96
N ILE A 161 -7.56 24.74 -35.86
CA ILE A 161 -6.59 24.21 -36.83
C ILE A 161 -6.29 25.25 -37.93
N GLY A 162 -7.31 26.00 -38.35
CA GLY A 162 -7.19 27.04 -39.36
C GLY A 162 -6.44 28.28 -38.85
N ARG A 163 -6.30 28.41 -37.53
CA ARG A 163 -5.49 29.48 -36.94
C ARG A 163 -4.03 29.26 -37.33
N PRO A 164 -3.41 30.18 -38.10
CA PRO A 164 -1.98 30.09 -38.34
C PRO A 164 -1.27 30.10 -36.99
N LEU A 165 -0.33 29.17 -36.80
CA LEU A 165 0.47 29.13 -35.58
C LEU A 165 1.17 30.48 -35.44
N GLU A 166 0.77 31.26 -34.43
CA GLU A 166 1.42 32.51 -34.07
C GLU A 166 2.75 32.19 -33.38
N ILE A 167 3.73 31.73 -34.17
CA ILE A 167 5.07 31.35 -33.73
C ILE A 167 5.70 32.51 -32.94
N ASN A 168 5.43 33.76 -33.34
CA ASN A 168 5.91 34.95 -32.68
C ASN A 168 5.32 35.12 -31.26
N GLU A 169 4.04 34.82 -31.07
CA GLU A 169 3.41 34.88 -29.75
C GLU A 169 3.90 33.75 -28.85
N ALA A 170 4.03 32.53 -29.39
CA ALA A 170 4.63 31.40 -28.70
C ALA A 170 6.08 31.67 -28.27
N GLU A 171 6.90 32.25 -29.17
CA GLU A 171 8.27 32.66 -28.87
C GLU A 171 8.30 33.75 -27.77
N LYS A 172 7.39 34.72 -27.82
CA LYS A 172 7.27 35.77 -26.80
C LYS A 172 6.94 35.18 -25.43
N VAL A 173 5.95 34.29 -25.34
CA VAL A 173 5.58 33.60 -24.10
C VAL A 173 6.75 32.78 -23.58
N MET A 174 7.46 32.08 -24.47
CA MET A 174 8.63 31.28 -24.10
C MET A 174 9.77 32.14 -23.57
N LYS A 175 10.05 33.31 -24.18
CA LYS A 175 11.02 34.29 -23.68
C LYS A 175 10.64 34.84 -22.30
N ILE A 176 9.36 35.14 -22.07
CA ILE A 176 8.86 35.58 -20.76
C ILE A 176 9.09 34.49 -19.71
N ALA A 177 8.75 33.23 -20.03
CA ALA A 177 8.96 32.10 -19.14
C ALA A 177 10.44 31.89 -18.80
N ILE A 178 11.33 31.98 -19.80
CA ILE A 178 12.78 31.90 -19.59
C ILE A 178 13.26 33.01 -18.64
N ASN A 179 12.84 34.27 -18.88
CA ASN A 179 13.24 35.39 -18.04
C ASN A 179 12.75 35.23 -16.59
N SER A 180 11.51 34.78 -16.40
CA SER A 180 10.96 34.49 -15.07
C SER A 180 11.80 33.45 -14.32
N VAL A 181 12.19 32.36 -15.00
CA VAL A 181 13.03 31.32 -14.39
C VAL A 181 14.43 31.85 -14.08
N LEU A 182 15.01 32.68 -14.95
CA LEU A 182 16.32 33.30 -14.70
C LEU A 182 16.29 34.23 -13.48
N GLU A 183 15.21 34.99 -13.29
CA GLU A 183 15.02 35.82 -12.11
C GLU A 183 14.90 34.98 -10.83
N GLU A 184 14.16 33.87 -10.86
CA GLU A 184 14.06 32.94 -9.73
C GLU A 184 15.41 32.30 -9.38
N VAL A 185 16.18 31.90 -10.39
CA VAL A 185 17.54 31.36 -10.22
C VAL A 185 18.44 32.41 -9.55
N GLN A 186 18.40 33.66 -10.01
CA GLN A 186 19.21 34.72 -9.45
C GLN A 186 18.82 35.01 -7.99
N LYS A 187 17.51 35.09 -7.70
CA LYS A 187 17.01 35.27 -6.33
C LYS A 187 17.47 34.14 -5.40
N THR A 188 17.41 32.90 -5.87
CA THR A 188 17.84 31.73 -5.09
C THR A 188 19.34 31.77 -4.83
N LYS A 189 20.13 32.20 -5.81
CA LYS A 189 21.58 32.39 -5.66
C LYS A 189 21.93 33.46 -4.63
N ASP A 190 21.20 34.57 -4.62
CA ASP A 190 21.39 35.63 -3.62
C ASP A 190 21.02 35.16 -2.21
N MET A 191 19.94 34.38 -2.08
CA MET A 191 19.58 33.75 -0.80
C MET A 191 20.67 32.77 -0.32
N LEU A 192 21.25 31.97 -1.22
CA LEU A 192 22.34 31.05 -0.89
C LEU A 192 23.56 31.80 -0.36
N ASN A 193 23.94 32.91 -1.01
CA ASN A 193 25.05 33.74 -0.58
C ASN A 193 24.81 34.32 0.83
N ASN A 194 23.59 34.79 1.11
CA ASN A 194 23.23 35.29 2.44
C ASN A 194 23.34 34.19 3.51
N VAL A 195 22.85 32.98 3.22
CA VAL A 195 22.96 31.83 4.13
C VAL A 195 24.43 31.47 4.39
N ALA A 196 25.28 31.47 3.35
CA ALA A 196 26.71 31.20 3.51
C ALA A 196 27.41 32.26 4.39
N LEU A 197 27.04 33.53 4.26
CA LEU A 197 27.54 34.60 5.14
C LEU A 197 27.07 34.42 6.59
N ASP A 198 25.80 34.07 6.79
CA ASP A 198 25.25 33.81 8.11
C ASP A 198 25.89 32.57 8.78
N GLU A 199 26.13 31.51 8.01
CA GLU A 199 26.84 30.32 8.46
C GLU A 199 28.26 30.66 8.93
N ALA A 200 29.04 31.39 8.12
CA ALA A 200 30.39 31.82 8.50
C ALA A 200 30.39 32.70 9.76
N ASN A 201 29.41 33.60 9.88
CA ASN A 201 29.25 34.45 11.06
C ASN A 201 28.89 33.65 12.32
N LEU A 202 28.03 32.63 12.20
CA LEU A 202 27.65 31.76 13.30
C LEU A 202 28.82 30.86 13.72
N GLU A 203 29.57 30.29 12.77
CA GLU A 203 30.75 29.47 13.07
C GLU A 203 31.80 30.28 13.84
N ALA A 204 32.07 31.52 13.42
CA ALA A 204 32.97 32.42 14.13
C ALA A 204 32.49 32.70 15.57
N LYS A 205 31.17 32.88 15.77
CA LYS A 205 30.58 33.05 17.11
C LYS A 205 30.71 31.78 17.95
N ILE A 206 30.48 30.61 17.36
CA ILE A 206 30.59 29.30 18.03
C ILE A 206 32.04 29.10 18.49
N GLU A 207 33.03 29.32 17.63
CA GLU A 207 34.44 29.16 17.97
C GLU A 207 34.87 30.13 19.09
N LYS A 208 34.44 31.39 19.03
CA LYS A 208 34.68 32.34 20.12
C LYS A 208 34.11 31.83 21.46
N ARG A 209 32.89 31.31 21.46
CA ARG A 209 32.23 30.76 22.66
C ARG A 209 32.91 29.48 23.16
N LYS A 210 33.38 28.59 22.28
CA LYS A 210 34.15 27.40 22.65
C LYS A 210 35.44 27.79 23.39
N LEU A 211 36.18 28.77 22.87
CA LEU A 211 37.41 29.25 23.50
C LEU A 211 37.14 29.91 24.88
N GLU A 212 36.06 30.71 24.99
CA GLU A 212 35.64 31.28 26.28
C GLU A 212 35.25 30.21 27.30
N LEU A 213 34.53 29.17 26.85
CA LEU A 213 34.15 28.02 27.67
C LEU A 213 35.38 27.27 28.17
N GLU A 214 36.33 26.95 27.27
CA GLU A 214 37.55 26.22 27.62
C GLU A 214 38.39 27.00 28.64
N ARG A 215 38.53 28.32 28.48
CA ARG A 215 39.20 29.19 29.46
C ARG A 215 38.48 29.15 30.81
N SER A 216 37.16 29.22 30.82
CA SER A 216 36.36 29.18 32.05
C SER A 216 36.43 27.82 32.74
N GLN A 217 36.45 26.73 31.98
CA GLN A 217 36.64 25.37 32.48
C GLN A 217 38.02 25.20 33.11
N LYS A 218 39.09 25.68 32.46
CA LYS A 218 40.45 25.66 33.04
C LYS A 218 40.51 26.45 34.35
N ARG A 219 39.90 27.66 34.40
CA ARG A 219 39.81 28.45 35.63
C ARG A 219 39.07 27.70 36.74
N LEU A 220 37.95 27.05 36.41
CA LEU A 220 37.17 26.27 37.37
C LEU A 220 37.99 25.09 37.93
N GLN A 221 38.71 24.35 37.07
CA GLN A 221 39.58 23.26 37.51
C GLN A 221 40.66 23.75 38.48
N THR A 222 41.31 24.89 38.19
CA THR A 222 42.28 25.48 39.11
C THR A 222 41.65 25.83 40.46
N LEU A 223 40.47 26.44 40.46
CA LEU A 223 39.75 26.77 41.70
C LEU A 223 39.33 25.52 42.48
N GLN A 224 38.94 24.44 41.80
CA GLN A 224 38.62 23.17 42.44
C GLN A 224 39.85 22.56 43.12
N SER A 225 41.02 22.58 42.46
CA SER A 225 42.27 22.12 43.07
C SER A 225 42.63 22.93 44.30
N VAL A 226 42.54 24.26 44.24
CA VAL A 226 42.79 25.15 45.38
C VAL A 226 41.80 24.88 46.52
N ARG A 227 40.51 24.69 46.21
CA ARG A 227 39.49 24.35 47.21
C ARG A 227 39.84 23.04 47.94
N ILE A 228 40.31 22.01 47.21
CA ILE A 228 40.74 20.75 47.81
C ILE A 228 41.93 20.98 48.76
N ILE A 229 42.93 21.76 48.34
CA ILE A 229 44.10 22.09 49.17
C ILE A 229 43.67 22.83 50.44
N ILE A 230 42.79 23.82 50.33
CA ILE A 230 42.27 24.57 51.48
C ILE A 230 41.57 23.62 52.47
N ILE A 231 40.72 22.71 51.99
CA ILE A 231 40.04 21.72 52.85
C ILE A 231 41.06 20.80 53.54
N ILE A 232 42.05 20.30 52.80
CA ILE A 232 43.12 19.43 53.33
C ILE A 232 43.92 20.13 54.42
N ILE A 233 44.14 21.45 54.36
CA ILE A 233 44.91 22.20 55.37
C ILE A 233 44.03 22.56 56.58
N ILE A 234 42.81 23.04 56.34
CA ILE A 234 41.94 23.54 57.41
C ILE A 234 41.46 22.41 58.32
N VAL A 235 41.11 21.24 57.79
CA VAL A 235 40.56 20.13 58.60
C VAL A 235 41.56 19.64 59.67
N PRO A 236 42.84 19.34 59.33
CA PRO A 236 43.85 19.01 60.33
C PRO A 236 44.14 20.17 61.27
N CYS A 237 44.26 21.40 60.75
CA CYS A 237 44.52 22.58 61.59
C CYS A 237 43.43 22.76 62.66
N GLN A 238 42.17 22.54 62.30
CA GLN A 238 41.03 22.59 63.21
C GLN A 238 41.08 21.47 64.24
N THR A 239 41.43 20.25 63.84
CA THR A 239 41.61 19.10 64.74
C THR A 239 42.73 19.36 65.76
N SER A 240 43.87 19.90 65.30
CA SER A 240 45.00 20.28 66.16
C SER A 240 44.63 21.40 67.15
N PHE A 241 43.86 22.38 66.70
CA PHE A 241 43.37 23.47 67.55
C PHE A 241 42.40 22.97 68.62
N GLU A 242 41.48 22.08 68.27
CA GLU A 242 40.56 21.46 69.23
C GLU A 242 41.31 20.63 70.27
N ALA A 243 42.32 19.86 69.86
CA ALA A 243 43.19 19.12 70.78
C ALA A 243 44.00 20.04 71.72
N PHE A 244 44.55 21.14 71.20
CA PHE A 244 45.25 22.15 72.01
C PHE A 244 44.31 22.87 72.99
N SER A 245 43.08 23.20 72.56
CA SER A 245 42.06 23.80 73.42
C SER A 245 41.62 22.88 74.56
N GLN A 246 41.60 21.56 74.34
CA GLN A 246 41.33 20.56 75.37
C GLN A 246 42.49 20.43 76.38
N LEU A 247 43.74 20.52 75.92
CA LEU A 247 44.94 20.52 76.77
C LEU A 247 45.12 21.82 77.58
N SER A 248 44.55 22.94 77.12
CA SER A 248 44.69 24.26 77.74
C SER A 248 43.70 24.54 78.89
N LYS A 249 42.96 23.53 79.38
CA LYS A 249 42.02 23.69 80.51
C LYS A 249 42.34 22.67 81.63
N PRO A 250 42.47 23.08 82.90
CA PRO A 250 43.35 24.08 83.53
C PRO A 250 44.57 23.38 84.22
N ASP A 251 45.63 24.07 84.64
CA ASP A 251 45.73 24.67 85.97
C ASP A 251 46.53 25.98 85.94
N GLY A 252 45.85 27.10 86.23
CA GLY A 252 46.45 28.42 86.40
C GLY A 252 45.91 29.46 85.42
N GLU A 253 45.31 30.52 85.96
CA GLU A 253 44.92 31.75 85.25
C GLU A 253 46.14 32.40 84.58
N GLY A 254 46.48 31.93 83.40
CA GLY A 254 47.45 32.55 82.51
C GLY A 254 46.76 33.54 81.58
N SER A 255 47.41 34.69 81.36
CA SER A 255 47.02 35.82 80.50
C SER A 255 46.66 35.47 79.03
N SER A 256 46.67 34.19 78.62
CA SER A 256 46.43 33.71 77.26
C SER A 256 45.02 33.14 77.00
N ALA A 257 44.21 32.87 78.04
CA ALA A 257 42.84 32.37 77.89
C ALA A 257 41.92 33.21 76.97
N PRO A 258 41.89 34.56 77.05
CA PRO A 258 41.06 35.36 76.14
C PRO A 258 41.52 35.27 74.68
N LEU A 259 42.83 35.16 74.44
CA LEU A 259 43.40 35.03 73.08
C LEU A 259 43.02 33.69 72.43
N VAL A 260 42.99 32.60 73.20
CA VAL A 260 42.55 31.28 72.72
C VAL A 260 41.07 31.30 72.37
N GLN A 261 40.23 31.96 73.18
CA GLN A 261 38.81 32.12 72.92
C GLN A 261 38.55 33.01 71.68
N GLU A 262 39.34 34.07 71.50
CA GLU A 262 39.26 34.95 70.34
C GLU A 262 39.68 34.22 69.05
N ALA A 263 40.74 33.42 69.11
CA ALA A 263 41.15 32.54 68.00
C ALA A 263 40.06 31.52 67.63
N ALA A 264 39.39 30.92 68.62
CA ALA A 264 38.28 29.99 68.38
C ALA A 264 37.08 30.68 67.71
N ASN A 265 36.74 31.90 68.14
CA ASN A 265 35.66 32.69 67.56
C ASN A 265 35.98 33.11 66.12
N MET A 266 37.23 33.50 65.84
CA MET A 266 37.72 33.81 64.49
C MET A 266 37.64 32.59 63.55
N LEU A 267 38.05 31.40 64.01
CA LEU A 267 37.93 30.17 63.23
C LEU A 267 36.47 29.84 62.91
N ARG A 268 35.56 30.00 63.87
CA ARG A 268 34.12 29.77 63.67
C ARG A 268 33.51 30.75 62.66
N LEU A 269 33.96 32.01 62.68
CA LEU A 269 33.56 33.03 61.71
C LEU A 269 34.03 32.67 60.29
N ILE A 270 35.28 32.21 60.15
CA ILE A 270 35.85 31.76 58.87
C ILE A 270 35.07 30.54 58.34
N GLN A 271 34.71 29.59 59.20
CA GLN A 271 33.91 28.43 58.79
C GLN A 271 32.50 28.80 58.30
N ASN A 272 31.82 29.72 58.97
CA ASN A 272 30.49 30.17 58.54
C ASN A 272 30.56 30.88 57.18
N ARG A 273 31.58 31.72 56.98
CA ARG A 273 31.80 32.43 55.71
C ARG A 273 32.11 31.45 54.56
N LEU A 274 32.90 30.41 54.81
CA LEU A 274 33.17 29.34 53.83
C LEU A 274 31.90 28.55 53.47
N LYS A 275 31.03 28.27 54.42
CA LYS A 275 29.73 27.60 54.17
C LYS A 275 28.77 28.48 53.35
N GLU A 276 28.74 29.79 53.60
CA GLU A 276 27.92 30.74 52.84
C GLU A 276 28.40 30.87 51.39
N GLU A 277 29.72 31.00 51.18
CA GLU A 277 30.36 30.99 49.86
C GLU A 277 30.06 29.70 49.08
N GLU A 278 30.10 28.54 49.74
CA GLU A 278 29.76 27.26 49.14
C GLU A 278 28.29 27.21 48.66
N GLN A 279 27.35 27.70 49.48
CA GLN A 279 25.94 27.79 49.08
C GLN A 279 25.72 28.78 47.93
N HIS A 280 26.49 29.87 47.88
CA HIS A 280 26.41 30.85 46.81
C HIS A 280 26.92 30.27 45.47
N LEU A 281 28.01 29.50 45.49
CA LEU A 281 28.54 28.79 44.31
C LEU A 281 27.56 27.73 43.78
N LEU A 282 26.92 26.97 44.67
CA LEU A 282 25.88 25.99 44.31
C LEU A 282 24.65 26.65 43.65
N LYS A 283 24.23 27.83 44.13
CA LYS A 283 23.14 28.62 43.52
C LYS A 283 23.55 29.28 42.19
N SER A 284 24.81 29.70 42.07
CA SER A 284 25.37 30.32 40.86
C SER A 284 25.50 29.33 39.69
N GLY A 285 25.89 28.08 39.96
CA GLY A 285 25.98 27.01 38.95
C GLY A 285 24.65 26.61 38.29
N GLY A 286 23.52 26.97 38.89
CA GLY A 286 22.17 26.68 38.39
C GLY A 286 21.68 27.59 37.25
N LYS A 287 22.42 28.65 36.88
CA LYS A 287 22.03 29.59 35.81
C LYS A 287 22.65 29.29 34.44
N SER A 288 23.11 28.06 34.20
CA SER A 288 23.40 27.60 32.83
C SER A 288 22.17 26.88 32.27
N SER A 289 21.40 27.60 31.45
CA SER A 289 20.25 27.07 30.72
C SER A 289 20.70 26.03 29.69
N VAL A 290 20.93 24.80 30.11
CA VAL A 290 21.01 23.65 29.20
C VAL A 290 19.93 22.67 29.62
N ASN A 291 18.88 22.62 28.80
CA ASN A 291 17.71 21.78 28.99
C ASN A 291 18.14 20.33 29.29
N PRO A 292 17.74 19.74 30.44
CA PRO A 292 18.10 18.38 30.85
C PRO A 292 17.77 17.29 29.82
N GLN A 293 16.85 17.55 28.90
CA GLN A 293 16.49 16.64 27.82
C GLN A 293 17.61 16.47 26.78
N HIS A 294 18.40 17.51 26.50
CA HIS A 294 19.49 17.44 25.52
C HIS A 294 20.67 16.59 26.02
N ARG A 295 20.98 16.65 27.32
CA ARG A 295 22.01 15.80 27.94
C ARG A 295 21.64 14.32 27.89
N LYS A 296 20.36 13.99 28.11
CA LYS A 296 19.87 12.60 28.03
C LYS A 296 19.94 12.05 26.61
N MET A 297 19.59 12.84 25.59
CA MET A 297 19.74 12.44 24.19
C MET A 297 21.19 12.22 23.77
N HIS A 298 22.12 13.09 24.20
CA HIS A 298 23.53 12.96 23.85
C HIS A 298 24.19 11.72 24.49
N ILE A 299 23.81 11.39 25.73
CA ILE A 299 24.28 10.19 26.45
C ILE A 299 23.66 8.92 25.84
N TRP A 300 22.39 8.98 25.42
CA TRP A 300 21.72 7.87 24.74
C TRP A 300 22.35 7.56 23.37
N HIS A 301 22.66 8.59 22.56
CA HIS A 301 23.35 8.42 21.29
C HIS A 301 24.76 7.84 21.45
N LYS A 302 25.54 8.32 22.43
CA LYS A 302 26.87 7.74 22.70
C LYS A 302 26.82 6.29 23.16
N ARG A 303 25.83 5.91 23.98
CA ARG A 303 25.61 4.50 24.37
C ARG A 303 25.18 3.63 23.19
N LYS A 304 24.39 4.16 22.26
CA LYS A 304 23.95 3.45 21.06
C LYS A 304 25.10 3.22 20.07
N GLN A 305 25.98 4.21 19.89
CA GLN A 305 27.19 4.06 19.07
C GLN A 305 28.19 3.07 19.68
N GLY A 306 28.47 3.18 20.98
CA GLY A 306 29.38 2.23 21.64
C GLY A 306 28.87 0.78 21.66
N ALA A 307 27.55 0.58 21.71
CA ALA A 307 26.95 -0.76 21.60
C ALA A 307 27.00 -1.33 20.17
N ALA A 308 26.93 -0.47 19.14
CA ALA A 308 27.08 -0.90 17.75
C ALA A 308 28.53 -1.28 17.40
N GLU A 309 29.51 -0.55 17.95
CA GLU A 309 30.94 -0.86 17.80
C GLU A 309 31.32 -2.17 18.50
N TRP A 310 30.75 -2.44 19.68
CA TRP A 310 30.96 -3.71 20.39
C TRP A 310 30.39 -4.93 19.65
N ALA A 311 29.29 -4.77 18.92
CA ALA A 311 28.68 -5.85 18.15
C ALA A 311 29.42 -6.20 16.85
N GLN A 312 30.33 -5.34 16.38
CA GLN A 312 31.19 -5.62 15.21
C GLN A 312 32.47 -6.38 15.57
N HIS A 313 32.75 -6.56 16.86
CA HIS A 313 33.95 -7.23 17.38
C HIS A 313 33.67 -8.60 18.05
N LEU A 314 32.45 -9.13 17.86
CA LEU A 314 32.04 -10.50 18.20
C LEU A 314 31.68 -11.25 16.92
#